data_AF-T0CED4-F1
#
_entry.id   AF-T0CED4-F1
#
_cell.length_a   1.000
_cell.length_b   1.000
_cell.length_c   1.000
_cell.angle_alpha   90.00
_cell.angle_beta   90.00
_cell.angle_gamma   90.00
#
_symmetry.space_group_name_H-M   'P 1'
#
loop_
_entity.id
_entity.type
_entity.pdbx_description
1 polymer ?
#
loop_
_entity_poly.entity_id
_entity_poly.type
_entity_poly.pdbx_seq_one_letter_code
_entity_poly.pdbx_strand_id
1 'polypeptide(L)'
;MKEINKKAQLVGAISGLISFFTFRFVGITPFIPLTLIFLSFLIIILIDNKTQKIESEKVDFNPITFWRFMSASILIGHALWAAIAFIMLVGRGMSLFEPEFVMGSFMVISYFVLSGFIIKNRRPRISCALSIICALIFMALNLTSLAELRYQAFASIIYLHSIIRIIYVISAIRLMWLLDVDHRKKQYEKNSDDSFYVA
;
A
#
# COMPACT_ATOMS: atom_id res chain seq x y z
N MET A 1 22.39 -22.24 47.33
CA MET A 1 21.99 -21.45 46.14
C MET A 1 21.25 -22.39 45.19
N LYS A 2 19.97 -22.15 44.88
CA LYS A 2 19.21 -22.98 43.92
C LYS A 2 19.81 -22.76 42.52
N GLU A 3 20.24 -23.84 41.87
CA GLU A 3 20.68 -23.82 40.47
C GLU A 3 19.55 -23.27 39.60
N ILE A 4 19.79 -22.12 38.99
CA ILE A 4 18.83 -21.51 38.10
C ILE A 4 18.83 -22.34 36.81
N ASN A 5 17.69 -22.96 36.52
CA ASN A 5 17.51 -23.81 35.35
C ASN A 5 17.81 -22.98 34.08
N LYS A 6 18.96 -23.25 33.45
CA LYS A 6 19.45 -22.51 32.28
C LYS A 6 18.44 -22.51 31.13
N LYS A 7 17.57 -23.52 31.02
CA LYS A 7 16.46 -23.54 30.05
C LYS A 7 15.36 -22.54 30.41
N ALA A 8 15.02 -22.38 31.68
CA ALA A 8 14.05 -21.37 32.13
C ALA A 8 14.60 -19.94 31.99
N GLN A 9 15.91 -19.74 32.19
CA GLN A 9 16.57 -18.46 31.89
C GLN A 9 16.63 -18.17 30.39
N LEU A 10 16.92 -19.18 29.55
CA LEU A 10 16.93 -19.01 28.10
C LEU A 10 15.51 -18.76 27.56
N VAL A 11 14.51 -19.49 28.05
CA VAL A 11 13.10 -19.27 27.69
C VAL A 11 12.61 -17.92 28.21
N GLY A 12 13.02 -17.50 29.41
CA GLY A 12 12.71 -16.18 29.96
C GLY A 12 13.42 -15.03 29.22
N ALA A 13 14.65 -15.25 28.76
CA ALA A 13 15.39 -14.29 27.95
C ALA A 13 14.82 -14.20 26.54
N ILE A 14 14.46 -15.33 25.92
CA ILE A 14 13.83 -15.39 24.59
C ILE A 14 12.40 -14.83 24.66
N SER A 15 11.61 -15.16 25.68
CA SER A 15 10.27 -14.60 25.86
C SER A 15 10.31 -13.13 26.24
N GLY A 16 11.33 -12.69 26.98
CA GLY A 16 11.62 -11.29 27.26
C GLY A 16 12.07 -10.52 26.02
N LEU A 17 12.92 -11.10 25.17
CA LEU A 17 13.34 -10.52 23.89
C LEU A 17 12.16 -10.44 22.92
N ILE A 18 11.39 -11.52 22.78
CA ILE A 18 10.20 -11.56 21.95
C ILE A 18 9.20 -10.54 22.49
N SER A 19 8.91 -10.49 23.78
CA SER A 19 8.00 -9.49 24.35
C SER A 19 8.53 -8.06 24.17
N PHE A 20 9.83 -7.83 24.25
CA PHE A 20 10.47 -6.53 23.98
C PHE A 20 10.36 -6.15 22.50
N PHE A 21 10.57 -7.06 21.56
CA PHE A 21 10.34 -6.83 20.14
C PHE A 21 8.84 -6.66 19.83
N THR A 22 7.96 -7.42 20.48
CA THR A 22 6.51 -7.41 20.25
C THR A 22 5.82 -6.21 20.89
N PHE A 23 6.35 -5.61 21.97
CA PHE A 23 5.77 -4.41 22.58
C PHE A 23 6.51 -3.12 22.20
N ARG A 24 7.82 -3.15 21.93
CA ARG A 24 8.61 -1.95 21.62
C ARG A 24 8.82 -1.71 20.13
N PHE A 25 8.74 -2.74 19.28
CA PHE A 25 8.89 -2.62 17.82
C PHE A 25 7.70 -3.16 17.01
N VAL A 26 6.86 -4.02 17.59
CA VAL A 26 5.64 -4.58 16.98
C VAL A 26 4.43 -4.43 17.91
N GLY A 27 4.36 -3.33 18.69
CA GLY A 27 3.09 -2.97 19.32
C GLY A 27 2.03 -2.91 18.24
N ILE A 28 0.78 -3.34 18.50
CA ILE A 28 -0.42 -3.44 17.63
C ILE A 28 -0.48 -2.48 16.39
N THR A 29 0.21 -1.35 16.46
CA THR A 29 0.59 -0.36 15.45
C THR A 29 0.86 -0.81 13.99
N PRO A 30 1.52 -1.93 13.61
CA PRO A 30 1.60 -2.34 12.20
C PRO A 30 0.43 -3.24 11.78
N PHE A 31 -0.26 -3.89 12.72
CA PHE A 31 -1.43 -4.72 12.42
C PHE A 31 -2.66 -3.89 12.08
N ILE A 32 -2.82 -2.72 12.71
CA ILE A 32 -3.94 -1.81 12.39
C ILE A 32 -3.88 -1.36 10.92
N PRO A 33 -2.79 -0.76 10.39
CA PRO A 33 -2.74 -0.36 8.98
C PRO A 33 -2.89 -1.54 8.04
N LEU A 34 -2.28 -2.72 8.33
CA LEU A 34 -2.49 -3.92 7.51
C LEU A 34 -3.96 -4.38 7.51
N THR A 35 -4.62 -4.35 8.67
CA THR A 35 -6.05 -4.66 8.79
C THR A 35 -6.90 -3.67 8.01
N LEU A 36 -6.60 -2.37 8.10
CA LEU A 36 -7.31 -1.33 7.34
C LEU A 36 -7.13 -1.50 5.83
N ILE A 37 -5.92 -1.85 5.37
CA ILE A 37 -5.65 -2.16 3.96
C ILE A 37 -6.48 -3.38 3.52
N PHE A 38 -6.47 -4.45 4.30
CA PHE A 38 -7.22 -5.67 3.99
C PHE A 38 -8.73 -5.44 3.94
N LEU A 39 -9.30 -4.75 4.94
CA LEU A 39 -10.72 -4.40 4.96
C LEU A 39 -11.10 -3.50 3.78
N SER A 40 -10.27 -2.50 3.46
CA SER A 40 -10.49 -1.62 2.31
C SER A 40 -10.50 -2.41 1.00
N PHE A 41 -9.60 -3.38 0.85
CA PHE A 41 -9.57 -4.27 -0.31
C PHE A 41 -10.86 -5.08 -0.47
N LEU A 42 -11.34 -5.70 0.63
CA LEU A 42 -12.60 -6.44 0.63
C LEU A 42 -13.80 -5.55 0.28
N ILE A 43 -13.87 -4.35 0.86
CA ILE A 43 -14.95 -3.39 0.59
C ILE A 43 -14.97 -2.98 -0.88
N ILE A 44 -13.81 -2.68 -1.48
CA ILE A 44 -13.71 -2.33 -2.90
C ILE A 44 -14.24 -3.46 -3.78
N ILE A 45 -13.82 -4.71 -3.52
CA ILE A 45 -14.31 -5.88 -4.27
C ILE A 45 -15.83 -6.03 -4.13
N LEU A 46 -16.37 -5.88 -2.92
CA LEU A 46 -17.81 -6.00 -2.68
C LEU A 46 -18.61 -4.91 -3.43
N ILE A 47 -18.12 -3.67 -3.41
CA ILE A 47 -18.75 -2.55 -4.12
C ILE A 47 -18.69 -2.77 -5.63
N ASP A 48 -17.53 -3.16 -6.16
CA ASP A 48 -17.35 -3.40 -7.59
C ASP A 48 -18.23 -4.56 -8.08
N ASN A 49 -18.23 -5.70 -7.38
CA ASN A 49 -19.10 -6.84 -7.69
C ASN A 49 -20.58 -6.48 -7.67
N LYS A 50 -21.02 -5.65 -6.70
CA LYS A 50 -22.41 -5.17 -6.62
C LYS A 50 -22.75 -4.26 -7.79
N THR A 51 -21.85 -3.36 -8.16
CA THR A 51 -22.02 -2.41 -9.28
C THR A 51 -22.10 -3.17 -10.61
N GLN A 52 -21.24 -4.16 -10.82
CA GLN A 52 -21.21 -4.93 -12.07
C GLN A 52 -22.35 -5.93 -12.22
N LYS A 53 -22.84 -6.50 -11.10
CA LYS A 53 -24.07 -7.30 -11.12
C LYS A 53 -25.28 -6.49 -11.62
N ILE A 54 -25.28 -5.18 -11.39
CA ILE A 54 -26.30 -4.25 -11.92
C ILE A 54 -26.06 -3.96 -13.40
N GLU A 55 -24.79 -3.88 -13.84
CA GLU A 55 -24.40 -3.56 -15.22
C GLU A 55 -24.31 -4.78 -16.17
N SER A 56 -24.64 -6.00 -15.71
CA SER A 56 -24.57 -7.27 -16.47
C SER A 56 -23.18 -7.68 -17.00
N GLU A 57 -22.12 -6.94 -16.68
CA GLU A 57 -20.75 -7.32 -16.96
C GLU A 57 -20.25 -8.35 -15.92
N LYS A 58 -19.73 -9.50 -16.38
CA LYS A 58 -18.95 -10.40 -15.53
C LYS A 58 -17.52 -9.86 -15.45
N VAL A 59 -17.03 -9.55 -14.24
CA VAL A 59 -15.59 -9.39 -14.01
C VAL A 59 -14.92 -10.73 -14.21
N ASP A 60 -14.14 -10.88 -15.28
CA ASP A 60 -13.02 -11.81 -15.22
C ASP A 60 -11.96 -11.18 -14.32
N PHE A 61 -11.59 -11.91 -13.25
CA PHE A 61 -10.63 -11.47 -12.25
C PHE A 61 -9.21 -11.45 -12.86
N ASN A 62 -8.94 -10.43 -13.68
CA ASN A 62 -7.67 -10.23 -14.36
C ASN A 62 -6.65 -9.60 -13.37
N PRO A 63 -5.36 -9.99 -13.42
CA PRO A 63 -4.27 -9.36 -12.68
C PRO A 63 -4.29 -7.83 -12.61
N ILE A 64 -4.79 -7.16 -13.64
CA ILE A 64 -4.98 -5.70 -13.69
C ILE A 64 -5.98 -5.20 -12.64
N THR A 65 -7.14 -5.85 -12.56
CA THR A 65 -8.23 -5.48 -11.66
C THR A 65 -7.78 -5.69 -10.22
N PHE A 66 -7.10 -6.82 -9.97
CA PHE A 66 -6.45 -7.08 -8.68
C PHE A 66 -5.43 -5.99 -8.32
N TRP A 67 -4.54 -5.60 -9.25
CA TRP A 67 -3.55 -4.56 -9.01
C TRP A 67 -4.19 -3.21 -8.67
N ARG A 68 -5.25 -2.81 -9.39
CA ARG A 68 -6.01 -1.59 -9.11
C ARG A 68 -6.59 -1.61 -7.70
N PHE A 69 -7.26 -2.69 -7.33
CA PHE A 69 -7.88 -2.81 -6.00
C PHE A 69 -6.84 -2.84 -4.88
N MET A 70 -5.73 -3.56 -5.08
CA MET A 70 -4.63 -3.61 -4.11
C MET A 70 -3.96 -2.25 -3.95
N SER A 71 -3.73 -1.54 -5.06
CA SER A 71 -3.12 -0.21 -5.04
C SER A 71 -4.01 0.81 -4.32
N ALA A 72 -5.30 0.80 -4.62
CA ALA A 72 -6.26 1.70 -3.98
C ALA A 72 -6.43 1.37 -2.49
N SER A 73 -6.47 0.09 -2.12
CA SER A 73 -6.62 -0.31 -0.71
C SER A 73 -5.39 0.04 0.13
N ILE A 74 -4.19 -0.03 -0.44
CA ILE A 74 -2.96 0.47 0.23
C ILE A 74 -3.11 1.96 0.57
N LEU A 75 -3.54 2.78 -0.40
CA LEU A 75 -3.71 4.23 -0.20
C LEU A 75 -4.81 4.53 0.83
N ILE A 76 -5.97 3.88 0.73
CA ILE A 76 -7.08 4.06 1.67
C ILE A 76 -6.68 3.63 3.09
N GLY A 77 -6.02 2.47 3.23
CA GLY A 77 -5.56 1.98 4.52
C GLY A 77 -4.55 2.93 5.19
N HIS A 78 -3.62 3.51 4.42
CA HIS A 78 -2.71 4.54 4.93
C HIS A 78 -3.44 5.84 5.30
N ALA A 79 -4.42 6.27 4.50
CA ALA A 79 -5.22 7.45 4.79
C ALA A 79 -6.01 7.30 6.09
N LEU A 80 -6.66 6.15 6.29
CA LEU A 80 -7.41 5.83 7.50
C LEU A 80 -6.49 5.75 8.73
N TRP A 81 -5.33 5.11 8.60
CA TRP A 81 -4.35 5.04 9.68
C TRP A 81 -3.85 6.44 10.09
N ALA A 82 -3.49 7.27 9.11
CA ALA A 82 -3.07 8.64 9.35
C ALA A 82 -4.20 9.48 9.98
N ALA A 83 -5.44 9.34 9.52
CA ALA A 83 -6.59 10.03 10.10
C ALA A 83 -6.80 9.65 11.57
N ILE A 84 -6.73 8.36 11.91
CA ILE A 84 -6.81 7.88 13.30
C ILE A 84 -5.69 8.50 14.15
N ALA A 85 -4.45 8.50 13.64
CA ALA A 85 -3.32 9.10 14.34
C ALA A 85 -3.54 10.60 14.61
N PHE A 86 -4.04 11.35 13.64
CA PHE A 86 -4.35 12.77 13.82
C PHE A 86 -5.48 13.01 14.81
N ILE A 87 -6.55 12.21 14.80
CA ILE A 87 -7.62 12.28 15.80
C ILE A 87 -7.05 12.08 17.21
N MET A 88 -6.16 11.10 17.38
CA MET A 88 -5.52 10.85 18.68
C MET A 88 -4.60 11.99 19.12
N LEU A 89 -3.87 12.61 18.18
CA LEU A 89 -2.99 13.75 18.47
C LEU A 89 -3.78 15.01 18.83
N VAL A 90 -4.86 15.30 18.12
CA VAL A 90 -5.79 16.40 18.46
C VAL A 90 -6.41 16.17 19.84
N GLY A 91 -6.83 14.94 20.14
CA GLY A 91 -7.32 14.57 21.48
C GLY A 91 -6.29 14.72 22.60
N ARG A 92 -5.00 14.80 22.27
CA ARG A 92 -3.89 15.09 23.20
C ARG A 92 -3.47 16.56 23.21
N GLY A 93 -4.18 17.44 22.51
CA GLY A 93 -3.95 18.88 22.50
C GLY A 93 -3.11 19.41 21.33
N MET A 94 -2.89 18.61 20.27
CA MET A 94 -2.28 19.14 19.04
C MET A 94 -3.19 20.20 18.40
N SER A 95 -2.64 21.36 18.08
CA SER A 95 -3.36 22.41 17.36
C SER A 95 -3.60 22.01 15.90
N LEU A 96 -4.79 22.34 15.39
CA LEU A 96 -5.17 22.10 13.99
C LEU A 96 -4.38 22.98 13.00
N PHE A 97 -3.69 24.00 13.50
CA PHE A 97 -2.90 24.93 12.70
C PHE A 97 -1.40 24.61 12.72
N GLU A 98 -0.99 23.54 13.42
CA GLU A 98 0.40 23.07 13.33
C GLU A 98 0.73 22.66 11.89
N PRO A 99 1.90 23.05 11.35
CA PRO A 99 2.32 22.69 9.99
C PRO A 99 2.25 21.18 9.72
N GLU A 100 2.59 20.35 10.71
CA GLU A 100 2.53 18.90 10.64
C GLU A 100 1.10 18.38 10.46
N PHE A 101 0.12 19.01 11.13
CA PHE A 101 -1.29 18.66 11.01
C PHE A 101 -1.84 19.04 9.63
N VAL A 102 -1.49 20.23 9.14
CA VAL A 102 -1.92 20.73 7.82
C VAL A 102 -1.35 19.85 6.69
N MET A 103 -0.04 19.59 6.72
CA MET A 103 0.62 18.73 5.74
C MET A 103 0.09 17.29 5.82
N GLY A 104 -0.11 16.79 7.03
CA GLY A 104 -0.70 15.48 7.28
C GLY A 104 -2.11 15.33 6.71
N SER A 105 -2.96 16.33 6.92
CA SER A 105 -4.33 16.38 6.38
C SER A 105 -4.32 16.45 4.86
N PHE A 106 -3.43 17.24 4.26
CA PHE A 106 -3.25 17.29 2.80
C PHE A 106 -2.84 15.91 2.25
N MET A 107 -1.95 15.19 2.94
CA MET A 107 -1.54 13.84 2.55
C MET A 107 -2.72 12.85 2.61
N VAL A 108 -3.54 12.89 3.67
CA VAL A 108 -4.74 12.05 3.81
C VAL A 108 -5.72 12.30 2.66
N ILE A 109 -6.01 13.56 2.36
CA ILE A 109 -6.90 13.94 1.24
C ILE A 109 -6.32 13.43 -0.08
N SER A 110 -5.02 13.62 -0.31
CA SER A 110 -4.34 13.17 -1.52
C SER A 110 -4.44 11.65 -1.71
N TYR A 111 -4.27 10.86 -0.64
CA TYR A 111 -4.45 9.40 -0.70
C TYR A 111 -5.87 9.00 -1.11
N PHE A 112 -6.90 9.64 -0.54
CA PHE A 112 -8.28 9.36 -0.92
C PHE A 112 -8.56 9.71 -2.38
N VAL A 113 -8.14 10.90 -2.84
CA VAL A 113 -8.34 11.34 -4.22
C VAL A 113 -7.66 10.39 -5.22
N LEU A 114 -6.39 10.02 -4.95
CA LEU A 114 -5.64 9.08 -5.79
C LEU A 114 -6.27 7.69 -5.81
N SER A 115 -6.74 7.20 -4.66
CA SER A 115 -7.42 5.90 -4.59
C SER A 115 -8.71 5.88 -5.43
N GLY A 116 -9.51 6.94 -5.36
CA GLY A 116 -10.72 7.08 -6.17
C GLY A 116 -10.40 7.15 -7.67
N PHE A 117 -9.32 7.84 -8.05
CA PHE A 117 -8.87 7.88 -9.44
C PHE A 117 -8.40 6.51 -9.94
N ILE A 118 -7.65 5.76 -9.14
CA ILE A 118 -7.19 4.39 -9.47
C ILE A 118 -8.38 3.43 -9.63
N ILE A 119 -9.38 3.53 -8.74
CA ILE A 119 -10.59 2.70 -8.81
C ILE A 119 -11.40 3.06 -10.06
N LYS A 120 -11.62 4.35 -10.34
CA LYS A 120 -12.43 4.79 -11.50
C LYS A 120 -11.74 4.51 -12.84
N ASN A 121 -10.41 4.56 -12.89
CA ASN A 121 -9.68 4.43 -14.14
C ASN A 121 -9.47 2.96 -14.52
N ARG A 122 -10.29 2.47 -15.46
CA ARG A 122 -10.16 1.10 -16.00
C ARG A 122 -8.92 0.93 -16.92
N ARG A 123 -8.19 2.01 -17.26
CA ARG A 123 -6.97 1.92 -18.09
C ARG A 123 -5.76 1.48 -17.25
N PRO A 124 -5.23 0.26 -17.47
CA PRO A 124 -4.16 -0.30 -16.63
C PRO A 124 -2.88 0.52 -16.64
N ARG A 125 -2.47 1.02 -17.82
CA ARG A 125 -1.22 1.78 -17.98
C ARG A 125 -1.22 3.07 -17.15
N ILE A 126 -2.35 3.77 -17.12
CA ILE A 126 -2.48 5.02 -16.37
C ILE A 126 -2.48 4.74 -14.86
N SER A 127 -3.20 3.69 -14.44
CA SER A 127 -3.20 3.27 -13.03
C SER A 127 -1.80 2.90 -12.56
N CYS A 128 -1.04 2.11 -13.32
CA CYS A 128 0.32 1.74 -12.96
C CYS A 128 1.28 2.94 -12.93
N ALA A 129 1.20 3.84 -13.92
CA ALA A 129 2.03 5.04 -13.96
C ALA A 129 1.79 5.93 -12.73
N LEU A 130 0.52 6.14 -12.37
CA LEU A 130 0.17 6.93 -11.17
C LEU A 130 0.64 6.27 -9.89
N SER A 131 0.46 4.95 -9.76
CA SER A 131 0.98 4.16 -8.65
C SER A 131 2.50 4.33 -8.48
N ILE A 132 3.26 4.32 -9.58
CA ILE A 132 4.71 4.54 -9.57
C ILE A 132 5.05 5.96 -9.11
N ILE A 133 4.45 6.97 -9.74
CA ILE A 133 4.72 8.38 -9.43
C ILE A 133 4.44 8.66 -7.96
N CYS A 134 3.29 8.20 -7.45
CA CYS A 134 2.92 8.38 -6.05
C CYS A 134 3.91 7.68 -5.11
N ALA A 135 4.27 6.42 -5.39
CA ALA A 135 5.23 5.69 -4.58
C ALA A 135 6.60 6.39 -4.51
N LEU A 136 7.07 6.95 -5.63
CA LEU A 136 8.33 7.71 -5.69
C LEU A 136 8.26 9.04 -4.92
N ILE A 137 7.18 9.81 -5.08
CA ILE A 137 6.97 11.07 -4.35
C ILE A 137 6.97 10.79 -2.84
N PHE A 138 6.17 9.82 -2.38
CA PHE A 138 6.13 9.50 -0.95
C PHE A 138 7.45 8.95 -0.44
N MET A 139 8.18 8.16 -1.25
CA MET A 139 9.52 7.70 -0.90
C MET A 139 10.47 8.88 -0.70
N ALA A 140 10.46 9.87 -1.60
CA ALA A 140 11.27 11.07 -1.46
C ALA A 140 10.90 11.87 -0.20
N LEU A 141 9.60 12.06 0.09
CA LEU A 141 9.14 12.71 1.32
C LEU A 141 9.57 11.97 2.59
N ASN A 142 9.47 10.64 2.59
CA ASN A 142 9.93 9.82 3.70
C ASN A 142 11.44 9.95 3.91
N LEU A 143 12.25 9.90 2.85
CA LEU A 143 13.70 9.98 2.95
C LEU A 143 14.18 11.39 3.33
N THR A 144 13.54 12.45 2.82
CA THR A 144 13.85 13.83 3.21
C THR A 144 13.56 14.09 4.68
N SER A 145 12.54 13.44 5.26
CA SER A 145 12.29 13.53 6.72
C SER A 145 13.46 13.03 7.58
N LEU A 146 14.32 12.13 7.07
CA LEU A 146 15.51 11.66 7.81
C LEU A 146 16.57 12.74 8.02
N ALA A 147 16.51 13.85 7.28
CA ALA A 147 17.40 14.99 7.48
C ALA A 147 17.15 15.66 8.84
N GLU A 148 15.97 15.51 9.44
CA GLU A 148 15.67 16.09 10.74
C GLU A 148 15.98 15.11 11.88
N LEU A 149 16.74 15.58 12.88
CA LEU A 149 17.16 14.81 14.06
C LEU A 149 15.99 14.13 14.78
N ARG A 150 14.82 14.77 14.85
CA ARG A 150 13.62 14.25 15.50
C ARG A 150 13.08 12.97 14.85
N TYR A 151 13.36 12.73 13.56
CA TYR A 151 12.87 11.57 12.83
C TYR A 151 13.89 10.41 12.77
N GLN A 152 15.12 10.61 13.24
CA GLN A 152 16.15 9.56 13.23
C GLN A 152 15.77 8.36 14.10
N ALA A 153 15.03 8.57 15.20
CA ALA A 153 14.50 7.48 16.03
C ALA A 153 13.56 6.53 15.25
N PHE A 154 12.99 6.99 14.14
CA PHE A 154 12.10 6.23 13.26
C PHE A 154 12.78 5.77 11.97
N ALA A 155 14.10 5.94 11.83
CA ALA A 155 14.82 5.68 10.60
C ALA A 155 14.62 4.26 10.06
N SER A 156 14.65 3.24 10.92
CA SER A 156 14.44 1.85 10.52
C SER A 156 13.07 1.63 9.86
N ILE A 157 12.02 2.28 10.37
CA ILE A 157 10.65 2.19 9.82
C ILE A 157 10.56 2.95 8.49
N ILE A 158 11.23 4.10 8.40
CA ILE A 158 11.29 4.92 7.19
C ILE A 158 12.01 4.17 6.06
N TYR A 159 13.13 3.51 6.36
CA TYR A 159 13.85 2.67 5.40
C TYR A 159 13.03 1.45 4.97
N LEU A 160 12.37 0.77 5.91
CA LEU A 160 11.49 -0.35 5.58
C LEU A 160 10.36 0.07 4.62
N HIS A 161 9.68 1.18 4.88
CA HIS A 161 8.66 1.72 3.98
C HIS A 161 9.24 2.06 2.60
N SER A 162 10.46 2.59 2.55
CA SER A 162 11.14 2.92 1.29
C SER A 162 11.43 1.66 0.48
N ILE A 163 11.92 0.60 1.12
CA ILE A 163 12.14 -0.71 0.48
C ILE A 163 10.83 -1.28 -0.07
N ILE A 164 9.76 -1.27 0.72
CA ILE A 164 8.44 -1.76 0.30
C ILE A 164 7.93 -0.97 -0.92
N ARG A 165 8.11 0.35 -0.94
CA ARG A 165 7.74 1.19 -2.09
C ARG A 165 8.57 0.89 -3.34
N ILE A 166 9.86 0.59 -3.20
CA ILE A 166 10.69 0.14 -4.34
C ILE A 166 10.16 -1.18 -4.89
N ILE A 167 9.86 -2.16 -4.04
CA ILE A 167 9.28 -3.45 -4.46
C ILE A 167 7.95 -3.23 -5.19
N TYR A 168 7.12 -2.32 -4.68
CA TYR A 168 5.87 -1.93 -5.31
C TYR A 168 6.07 -1.30 -6.69
N VAL A 169 7.04 -0.38 -6.85
CA VAL A 169 7.40 0.23 -8.14
C VAL A 169 7.89 -0.84 -9.13
N ILE A 170 8.78 -1.74 -8.71
CA ILE A 170 9.28 -2.83 -9.56
C ILE A 170 8.12 -3.71 -10.04
N SER A 171 7.19 -4.03 -9.14
CA SER A 171 6.00 -4.83 -9.46
C SER A 171 5.09 -4.12 -10.46
N ALA A 172 4.90 -2.80 -10.31
CA ALA A 172 4.12 -1.98 -11.23
C ALA A 172 4.74 -1.92 -12.64
N ILE A 173 6.06 -1.75 -12.72
CA ILE A 173 6.81 -1.76 -14.00
C ILE A 173 6.70 -3.12 -14.67
N ARG A 174 6.87 -4.21 -13.91
CA ARG A 174 6.72 -5.57 -14.41
C ARG A 174 5.31 -5.80 -14.96
N LEU A 175 4.29 -5.34 -14.26
CA LEU A 175 2.91 -5.43 -14.73
C LEU A 175 2.70 -4.64 -16.02
N MET A 176 3.23 -3.42 -16.14
CA MET A 176 3.19 -2.64 -17.38
C MET A 176 3.85 -3.38 -18.56
N TRP A 177 5.01 -4.00 -18.32
CA TRP A 177 5.71 -4.76 -19.35
C TRP A 177 4.91 -5.98 -19.80
N LEU A 178 4.33 -6.73 -18.87
CA LEU A 178 3.48 -7.88 -19.19
C LEU A 178 2.26 -7.49 -20.03
N LEU A 179 1.66 -6.34 -19.74
CA LEU A 179 0.53 -5.81 -20.54
C LEU A 179 0.94 -5.43 -21.96
N ASP A 180 2.16 -4.94 -22.12
CA ASP A 180 2.69 -4.57 -23.43
C ASP A 180 3.04 -5.80 -24.27
N VAL A 181 3.58 -6.85 -23.64
CA VAL A 181 3.80 -8.16 -24.27
C VAL A 181 2.48 -8.80 -24.70
N ASP A 182 1.46 -8.82 -23.83
CA ASP A 182 0.14 -9.37 -24.17
C ASP A 182 -0.53 -8.60 -25.32
N HIS A 183 -0.43 -7.27 -25.32
CA HIS A 183 -0.96 -6.45 -26.41
C HIS A 183 -0.28 -6.77 -27.75
N ARG A 184 1.06 -6.86 -27.78
CA ARG A 184 1.81 -7.24 -28.98
C ARG A 184 1.46 -8.64 -29.47
N LYS A 185 1.29 -9.60 -28.55
CA LYS A 185 0.92 -10.98 -28.89
C LYS A 185 -0.45 -11.03 -29.59
N LYS A 186 -1.45 -10.37 -29.03
CA LYS A 186 -2.79 -10.28 -29.62
C LYS A 186 -2.78 -9.60 -31.00
N GLN A 187 -1.93 -8.59 -31.17
CA GLN A 187 -1.77 -7.93 -32.47
C GLN A 187 -1.12 -8.86 -33.50
N TYR A 188 -0.14 -9.68 -33.10
CA TYR A 188 0.49 -10.67 -33.96
C TYR A 188 -0.50 -11.76 -34.40
N GLU A 189 -1.27 -12.33 -33.47
CA GLU A 189 -2.29 -13.35 -33.74
C GLU A 189 -3.37 -12.83 -34.71
N LYS A 190 -3.83 -11.59 -34.52
CA LYS A 190 -4.78 -10.96 -35.44
C LYS A 190 -4.21 -10.81 -36.86
N ASN A 191 -2.96 -10.36 -36.98
CA ASN A 191 -2.31 -10.18 -38.28
C ASN A 191 -2.02 -11.51 -38.98
N SER A 192 -1.76 -12.60 -38.24
CA SER A 192 -1.59 -13.93 -38.82
C SER A 192 -2.91 -14.51 -39.34
N ASP A 193 -4.02 -14.28 -38.64
CA ASP A 193 -5.34 -14.74 -39.09
C ASP A 193 -5.80 -13.97 -40.33
N ASP A 194 -5.63 -12.64 -40.35
CA ASP A 194 -5.95 -11.81 -41.52
C ASP A 194 -5.13 -12.21 -42.76
N SER A 195 -3.92 -12.77 -42.58
CA SER A 195 -3.08 -13.24 -43.70
C SER A 195 -3.52 -14.58 -44.30
N PHE A 196 -4.32 -15.38 -43.57
CA PHE A 196 -4.84 -16.67 -44.04
C PHE A 196 -6.13 -16.54 -44.86
N TYR A 197 -6.84 -15.41 -44.77
CA TYR A 197 -8.09 -15.16 -45.50
C TYR A 197 -7.92 -14.38 -46.83
N VAL A 198 -6.68 -14.20 -47.30
CA VAL A 198 -6.37 -13.52 -48.59
C VAL A 198 -5.95 -14.51 -49.68
N ALA A 199 -6.38 -15.78 -49.59
CA ALA A 199 -6.14 -16.80 -50.61
C ALA A 199 -7.40 -17.13 -51.40
#